data_AF-A0A3D3JTY6-F1
#
_entry.id   AF-A0A3D3JTY6-F1
#
_cell.length_a   1.000
_cell.length_b   1.000
_cell.length_c   1.000
_cell.angle_alpha   90.00
_cell.angle_beta   90.00
_cell.angle_gamma   90.00
#
_symmetry.space_group_name_H-M   'P 1'
#
loop_
_entity.id
_entity.type
_entity.pdbx_description
1 polymer ?
#
loop_
_entity_poly.entity_id
_entity_poly.type
_entity_poly.pdbx_seq_one_letter_code
_entity_poly.pdbx_strand_id
1 'polypeptide(L)' 'MSGTARRITAHQANHLPYPGFFAKMHTVDQFVILDDVQFVKGEYHNRNR' A
#
# COMPACT_ATOMS: atom_id res chain seq x y z
N MET A 1 -27.34 -3.71 -14.51
CA MET A 1 -25.88 -3.74 -14.25
C MET A 1 -25.69 -3.91 -12.75
N SER A 2 -25.40 -5.13 -12.29
CA SER A 2 -25.08 -5.37 -10.87
C SER A 2 -23.69 -4.79 -10.63
N GLY A 3 -23.60 -3.66 -9.92
CA GLY A 3 -22.33 -3.04 -9.57
C GLY A 3 -21.66 -3.86 -8.49
N THR A 4 -20.75 -4.76 -8.86
CA THR A 4 -19.97 -5.54 -7.90
C THR A 4 -19.10 -4.59 -7.05
N ALA A 5 -19.14 -4.73 -5.73
CA ALA A 5 -18.33 -3.93 -4.83
C ALA A 5 -16.82 -4.19 -5.07
N ARG A 6 -16.09 -3.17 -5.51
CA ARG A 6 -14.66 -3.24 -5.80
C ARG A 6 -13.85 -2.93 -4.54
N ARG A 7 -12.96 -3.84 -4.14
CA ARG A 7 -12.04 -3.64 -3.01
C ARG A 7 -10.77 -2.99 -3.51
N ILE A 8 -10.43 -1.85 -2.90
CA ILE A 8 -9.26 -1.03 -3.25
C ILE A 8 -8.45 -0.80 -1.97
N THR A 9 -7.13 -0.97 -2.05
CA THR A 9 -6.21 -0.55 -0.97
C THR A 9 -5.13 0.37 -1.50
N ALA A 10 -4.71 1.33 -0.68
CA ALA A 10 -3.50 2.11 -0.90
C ALA A 10 -2.45 1.78 0.17
N HIS A 11 -1.18 1.74 -0.21
CA HIS A 11 -0.07 1.51 0.71
C HIS A 11 1.14 2.37 0.34
N GLN A 12 1.73 3.00 1.35
CA GLN A 12 2.99 3.72 1.20
C GLN A 12 4.13 2.71 1.09
N ALA A 13 4.98 2.85 0.06
CA ALA A 13 6.09 1.93 -0.13
C ALA A 13 7.14 2.10 0.98
N ASN A 14 7.25 1.09 1.83
CA ASN A 14 8.30 0.96 2.84
C ASN A 14 9.65 0.57 2.19
N HIS A 15 10.76 0.66 2.94
CA HIS A 15 12.12 0.36 2.45
C HIS A 15 12.25 -0.98 1.74
N LEU A 16 11.60 -2.03 2.24
CA LEU A 16 11.55 -3.34 1.58
C LEU A 16 10.12 -3.89 1.59
N PRO A 17 9.66 -4.47 0.47
CA PRO A 17 8.42 -5.24 0.44
C PRO A 17 8.53 -6.45 1.39
N TYR A 18 7.53 -6.63 2.24
CA TYR A 18 7.43 -7.74 3.19
C TYR A 18 6.22 -8.63 2.84
N PRO A 19 6.13 -9.89 3.32
CA PRO A 19 5.05 -10.80 2.94
C PRO A 19 3.62 -10.23 3.11
N GLY A 20 3.42 -9.39 4.13
CA GLY A 20 2.14 -8.69 4.35
C GLY A 20 1.77 -7.67 3.27
N PHE A 21 2.75 -7.07 2.60
CA PHE A 21 2.54 -6.19 1.45
C PHE A 21 1.94 -6.97 0.27
N PHE A 22 2.53 -8.14 -0.03
CA PHE A 22 2.06 -9.01 -1.11
C PHE A 22 0.72 -9.68 -0.78
N ALA A 23 0.52 -10.10 0.46
CA ALA A 23 -0.77 -10.62 0.91
C ALA A 23 -1.89 -9.58 0.76
N LYS A 24 -1.61 -8.32 1.08
CA LYS A 24 -2.57 -7.22 0.88
C LYS A 24 -2.85 -7.00 -0.61
N MET A 25 -1.82 -6.99 -1.45
CA MET A 25 -1.97 -6.88 -2.91
C MET A 25 -2.82 -8.02 -3.50
N HIS A 26 -2.69 -9.24 -2.98
CA HIS A 26 -3.43 -10.42 -3.46
C HIS A 26 -4.92 -10.43 -3.05
N THR A 27 -5.33 -9.63 -2.07
CA THR A 27 -6.71 -9.67 -1.51
C THR A 27 -7.66 -8.63 -2.08
N VAL A 28 -7.19 -7.78 -3.00
CA VAL A 28 -7.94 -6.65 -3.56
C VAL A 28 -7.95 -6.61 -5.08
N ASP A 29 -8.97 -5.94 -5.64
CA ASP A 29 -9.12 -5.76 -7.09
C ASP A 29 -8.19 -4.66 -7.64
N GLN A 30 -7.77 -3.75 -6.77
CA GLN A 30 -6.85 -2.67 -7.12
C GLN A 30 -5.96 -2.32 -5.92
N PHE A 31 -4.65 -2.39 -6.15
CA PHE A 31 -3.63 -2.00 -5.20
C PHE A 31 -2.95 -0.72 -5.68
N VAL A 32 -2.95 0.32 -4.86
CA VAL A 32 -2.37 1.64 -5.18
C VAL A 32 -1.11 1.85 -4.35
N ILE A 33 -0.01 2.19 -5.01
CA ILE A 33 1.19 2.67 -4.32
C ILE A 33 0.98 4.15 -4.03
N LEU A 34 1.06 4.53 -2.76
CA LEU A 34 0.86 5.89 -2.29
C LEU A 34 2.23 6.53 -2.04
N ASP A 35 2.76 7.23 -3.04
CA ASP A 35 4.08 7.88 -3.03
C ASP A 35 4.02 9.39 -2.80
N ASP A 36 2.89 10.04 -3.10
CA ASP A 36 2.66 11.48 -2.91
C ASP A 36 2.03 11.81 -1.55
N VAL A 37 2.61 11.32 -0.46
CA VAL A 37 2.18 11.65 0.92
C VAL A 37 3.36 11.99 1.80
N GLN A 38 3.13 12.83 2.82
CA GLN A 38 4.16 13.19 3.79
C GLN A 38 4.58 11.97 4.61
N PHE A 39 5.90 11.73 4.68
CA PHE A 39 6.46 10.70 5.54
C PHE A 39 6.19 11.01 7.02
N VAL A 40 5.81 9.98 7.77
CA VAL A 40 5.71 10.09 9.23
C VAL A 40 7.12 10.25 9.81
N LYS A 41 7.33 11.32 10.58
CA LYS A 41 8.62 11.63 11.19
C LYS A 41 9.01 10.54 12.19
N GLY A 42 10.10 9.82 11.92
CA GLY A 42 10.65 8.79 12.82
C GLY A 42 10.18 7.36 12.54
N GLU A 43 9.40 7.11 11.48
CA GLU A 43 9.05 5.75 11.06
C GLU A 43 10.29 4.96 10.60
N TYR A 44 10.43 3.73 11.12
CA TYR A 44 11.53 2.81 10.81
C TYR A 44 11.55 2.42 9.31
N HIS A 45 10.40 2.49 8.65
CA HIS A 45 10.19 2.04 7.29
C HIS A 45 10.46 3.11 6.21
N ASN A 46 10.79 4.34 6.62
CA ASN A 46 11.04 5.43 5.69
C ASN A 46 12.22 5.10 4.75
N ARG A 47 11.97 5.18 3.45
CA ARG A 47 12.97 4.87 2.40
C ARG A 47 14.08 5.93 2.32
N ASN A 48 13.79 7.15 2.76
CA ASN A 48 14.74 8.26 2.80
C ASN A 48 15.59 8.16 4.08
N ARG A 49 16.63 7.34 4.02
CA ARG A 49 17.90 7.62 4.69
C ARG A 49 18.93 7.93 3.62
#